data_AF-A0A840CZ43-F1
#
_entry.id   AF-A0A840CZ43-F1
#
_cell.length_a   1.000
_cell.length_b   1.000
_cell.length_c   1.000
_cell.angle_alpha   90.00
_cell.angle_beta   90.00
_cell.angle_gamma   90.00
#
_symmetry.space_group_name_H-M   'P 1'
#
loop_
_entity.id
_entity.type
_entity.pdbx_description
1 polymer ?
#
loop_
_entity_poly.entity_id
_entity_poly.type
_entity_poly.pdbx_seq_one_letter_code
_entity_poly.pdbx_strand_id
1 'polypeptide(L)' 'MDNSLTKYFTGELTPEEKEELLASVHIDAKLQQDFIDNQHLMASLSMLPQEDDREKARLKLSELMQKIKNK' A
#
# COMPACT_ATOMS: atom_id res chain seq x y z
N MET A 1 -18.28 -5.63 2.82
CA MET A 1 -17.34 -4.53 2.52
C MET A 1 -17.81 -3.90 1.24
N ASP A 2 -17.94 -2.58 1.23
CA ASP A 2 -18.31 -1.84 0.03
C ASP A 2 -17.25 -2.06 -1.06
N ASN A 3 -17.66 -2.38 -2.28
CA ASN A 3 -16.77 -2.81 -3.37
C ASN A 3 -15.75 -1.72 -3.75
N SER A 4 -16.08 -0.47 -3.46
CA SER A 4 -15.26 0.72 -3.70
C SER A 4 -13.99 0.77 -2.82
N LEU A 5 -14.07 0.41 -1.54
CA LEU A 5 -12.92 0.42 -0.63
C LEU A 5 -11.87 -0.61 -1.04
N THR A 6 -12.29 -1.83 -1.39
CA THR A 6 -11.36 -2.87 -1.86
C THR A 6 -10.60 -2.39 -3.10
N LYS A 7 -11.31 -1.85 -4.09
CA LYS A 7 -10.71 -1.30 -5.32
C LYS A 7 -9.75 -0.15 -5.05
N TYR A 8 -10.03 0.68 -4.05
CA TYR A 8 -9.14 1.75 -3.64
C TYR A 8 -7.79 1.21 -3.17
N PHE A 9 -7.80 0.24 -2.24
CA PHE A 9 -6.58 -0.32 -1.66
C PHE A 9 -5.81 -1.28 -2.60
N THR A 10 -6.48 -1.90 -3.57
CA THR A 10 -5.83 -2.69 -4.64
C THR A 10 -5.32 -1.83 -5.79
N GLY A 11 -5.63 -0.52 -5.82
CA GLY A 11 -5.18 0.41 -6.84
C GLY A 11 -5.95 0.33 -8.16
N GLU A 12 -7.14 -0.26 -8.15
CA GLU A 12 -8.01 -0.44 -9.33
C GLU A 12 -8.80 0.82 -9.72
N LEU A 13 -8.92 1.78 -8.80
CA LEU A 13 -9.64 3.04 -9.05
C LEU A 13 -8.82 4.04 -9.88
N THR A 14 -9.49 4.75 -10.79
CA THR A 14 -8.93 5.93 -11.46
C THR A 14 -8.70 7.07 -10.47
N PRO A 15 -7.90 8.10 -10.81
CA PRO A 15 -7.73 9.28 -9.96
C PRO A 15 -9.07 9.95 -9.58
N GLU A 16 -9.99 10.06 -10.55
CA GLU A 16 -11.31 10.68 -10.34
C GLU A 16 -12.16 9.86 -9.37
N GLU A 17 -12.21 8.53 -9.56
CA GLU A 17 -12.93 7.62 -8.66
C GLU A 17 -12.35 7.63 -7.23
N LYS A 18 -11.03 7.83 -7.09
CA LYS A 18 -10.39 7.99 -5.77
C LYS A 18 -10.84 9.27 -5.09
N GLU A 19 -10.92 10.39 -5.81
CA GLU A 19 -11.37 11.66 -5.25
C GLU A 19 -12.83 11.58 -4.78
N GLU A 20 -13.71 10.99 -5.59
CA GLU A 20 -15.12 10.79 -5.21
C GLU A 20 -15.28 9.91 -3.96
N LEU A 21 -14.51 8.83 -3.88
CA LEU A 21 -14.52 7.96 -2.71
C LEU A 21 -14.02 8.71 -1.47
N LEU A 22 -12.91 9.44 -1.57
CA LEU A 22 -12.35 10.19 -0.43
C LEU A 22 -13.27 11.31 0.04
N ALA A 23 -13.99 11.97 -0.87
CA ALA A 23 -15.04 12.92 -0.51
C ALA A 23 -16.17 12.23 0.27
N SER A 24 -16.59 11.04 -0.14
CA SER A 24 -17.61 10.25 0.56
C SER A 24 -17.14 9.80 1.94
N VAL A 25 -15.88 9.33 2.05
CA VAL A 25 -15.22 8.96 3.31
C VAL A 25 -15.19 10.12 4.30
N HIS A 26 -15.08 11.35 3.84
CA HIS A 26 -15.07 12.53 4.71
C HIS A 26 -16.44 12.84 5.34
N ILE A 27 -17.52 12.41 4.70
CA ILE A 27 -18.90 12.77 5.06
C ILE A 27 -19.57 11.65 5.85
N ASP A 28 -19.34 10.38 5.49
CA ASP A 28 -19.94 9.22 6.14
C ASP A 28 -19.00 8.63 7.20
N ALA A 29 -19.39 8.77 8.48
CA ALA A 29 -18.62 8.29 9.62
C ALA A 29 -18.41 6.76 9.63
N LYS A 30 -19.37 5.98 9.13
CA LYS A 30 -19.23 4.52 9.04
C LYS A 30 -18.22 4.17 7.96
N LEU A 31 -18.34 4.80 6.79
CA LEU A 31 -17.39 4.62 5.69
C LEU A 31 -15.98 5.06 6.09
N GLN A 32 -15.86 6.12 6.88
CA GLN A 32 -14.60 6.57 7.46
C GLN A 32 -13.96 5.50 8.35
N GLN A 33 -14.75 4.89 9.24
CA GLN A 33 -14.23 3.83 10.10
C GLN A 33 -13.80 2.60 9.28
N ASP A 34 -14.61 2.17 8.31
CA ASP A 34 -14.27 1.07 7.42
C ASP A 34 -12.98 1.36 6.61
N PHE A 35 -12.77 2.61 6.19
CA PHE A 35 -11.54 3.05 5.51
C PHE A 35 -10.32 2.95 6.43
N ILE A 36 -10.44 3.44 7.67
CA ILE A 36 -9.36 3.39 8.68
C ILE A 36 -8.98 1.94 9.00
N ASP A 37 -9.98 1.07 9.19
CA ASP A 37 -9.74 -0.35 9.50
C ASP A 37 -9.01 -1.06 8.36
N ASN A 38 -9.39 -0.80 7.10
CA ASN A 38 -8.66 -1.33 5.95
C ASN A 38 -7.24 -0.76 5.84
N GLN A 39 -7.06 0.54 6.11
CA GLN A 39 -5.73 1.15 6.11
C GLN A 39 -4.80 0.51 7.16
N HIS A 40 -5.31 0.26 8.37
CA HIS A 40 -4.57 -0.44 9.42
C HIS A 40 -4.20 -1.87 9.02
N LEU A 41 -5.13 -2.59 8.39
CA LEU A 41 -4.87 -3.93 7.87
C LEU A 41 -3.76 -3.90 6.82
N MET A 42 -3.84 -3.01 5.83
CA MET A 42 -2.83 -2.87 4.78
C MET A 42 -1.45 -2.49 5.33
N ALA A 43 -1.40 -1.58 6.29
CA ALA A 43 -0.16 -1.24 6.98
C ALA A 43 0.45 -2.45 7.70
N SER A 44 -0.38 -3.23 8.41
CA SER A 44 0.06 -4.45 9.10
C SER A 44 0.59 -5.50 8.11
N LEU A 45 -0.09 -5.69 6.98
CA LEU A 45 0.34 -6.61 5.93
C LEU A 45 1.66 -6.16 5.28
N SER A 46 1.88 -4.85 5.12
CA SER A 46 3.13 -4.32 4.57
C SER A 46 4.37 -4.61 5.43
N MET A 47 4.18 -4.93 6.71
CA MET A 47 5.26 -5.29 7.63
C MET A 47 5.63 -6.78 7.52
N LEU A 48 4.79 -7.60 6.88
CA LEU A 48 5.07 -9.01 6.70
C LEU A 48 6.08 -9.22 5.56
N PRO A 49 6.92 -10.26 5.65
CA PRO A 49 7.81 -10.62 4.55
C PRO A 49 7.04 -10.83 3.26
N GLN A 50 7.42 -10.11 2.21
CA GLN A 50 6.89 -10.27 0.87
C GLN A 50 7.68 -11.36 0.13
N GLU A 51 7.04 -11.99 -0.87
CA GLU A 51 7.63 -13.12 -1.62
C GLU A 51 9.00 -12.79 -2.23
N ASP A 52 9.20 -11.53 -2.63
CA ASP A 52 10.41 -11.06 -3.30
C ASP A 52 11.42 -10.35 -2.38
N ASP A 53 11.16 -10.25 -1.08
CA ASP A 53 12.00 -9.52 -0.14
C ASP A 53 13.43 -10.07 -0.09
N ARG A 54 13.58 -11.39 -0.17
CA ARG A 54 14.90 -12.04 -0.18
C ARG A 54 15.71 -11.67 -1.41
N GLU A 55 15.09 -11.66 -2.59
CA GLU A 55 15.75 -11.31 -3.84
C GLU A 55 16.09 -9.82 -3.89
N LYS A 56 15.16 -8.96 -3.45
CA LYS A 56 15.42 -7.51 -3.29
C LYS A 56 16.57 -7.23 -2.34
N ALA A 57 16.62 -7.91 -1.20
CA ALA A 57 17.71 -7.78 -0.23
C ALA A 57 19.04 -8.20 -0.84
N ARG A 58 19.08 -9.32 -1.57
CA ARG A 58 20.26 -9.81 -2.28
C ARG A 58 20.77 -8.80 -3.31
N LEU A 59 19.89 -8.23 -4.13
CA LEU A 59 20.23 -7.23 -5.14
C LEU A 59 20.79 -5.95 -4.49
N LYS A 60 20.11 -5.40 -3.48
CA LYS A 60 20.57 -4.21 -2.76
C LYS A 60 21.94 -4.41 -2.10
N LEU A 61 22.17 -5.59 -1.51
CA LEU A 61 23.47 -5.92 -0.93
C LEU A 61 24.56 -5.98 -2.01
N SER A 62 24.27 -6.61 -3.16
CA SER A 62 25.21 -6.65 -4.29
C SER A 62 25.57 -5.25 -4.79
N GLU A 63 24.58 -4.38 -4.98
CA GLU A 63 24.79 -2.97 -5.38
C GLU A 63 25.66 -2.21 -4.37
N LEU A 64 25.41 -2.39 -3.07
CA LEU A 64 26.21 -1.78 -2.01
C LEU A 64 27.68 -2.24 -2.08
N MET A 65 27.90 -3.55 -2.23
CA MET A 65 29.26 -4.11 -2.32
C MET A 65 30.01 -3.59 -3.55
N GLN A 66 29.32 -3.40 -4.68
CA GLN A 66 29.92 -2.79 -5.87
C GLN A 66 30.32 -1.32 -5.63
N LYS A 67 29.45 -0.54 -4.97
CA LYS A 67 29.76 0.85 -4.61
C LYS A 67 30.96 0.96 -3.66
N ILE A 68 31.14 -0.01 -2.77
CA ILE A 68 32.29 -0.07 -1.85
C ILE A 68 33.58 -0.42 -2.61
N LYS A 69 33.53 -1.37 -3.55
CA LYS A 69 34.70 -1.79 -4.33
C LYS A 69 35.18 -0.76 -5.34
N ASN A 70 34.28 0.06 -5.86
CA ASN A 70 34.57 1.09 -6.87
C ASN A 70 34.90 2.46 -6.25
N LYS A 71 35.10 2.52 -4.94
CA LYS A 71 35.62 3.69 -4.19
C LYS A 71 37.11 3.52 -3.92
#